data_AF-Q6MEJ7-F1
#
_entry.id   AF-Q6MEJ7-F1
#
_cell.length_a   1.000
_cell.length_b   1.000
_cell.length_c   1.000
_cell.angle_alpha   90.00
_cell.angle_beta   90.00
_cell.angle_gamma   90.00
#
_symmetry.space_group_name_H-M   'P 1'
#
loop_
_entity.id
_entity.type
_entity.pdbx_description
1 polymer ?
#
loop_
_entity_poly.entity_id
_entity_poly.type
_entity_poly.pdbx_seq_one_letter_code
_entity_poly.pdbx_strand_id
1 'polypeptide(L)'
;MLDFFRRYQRYFFFVITVVIIISFSFFGTYSALGTNSWREQVAFKAVDGKEITRAEVDEMAIFLATDNEDKRLYNGVWGPNFLNDGVIRKDFLETGLAQELVEAYQNEMKDPLNKRLEKEKKFTLYTHPQAPFLSVENAWGYFSPEMNEHFKILQSTHDNVSPKAFDSRVKLFLAEKKFSPAMLRQVLRYQEKQYNWLTPDQELDRINLSLFGYHTLEDWFTPYFTRLVSEFIINTALLAEQQGYEVTKSEAIADLIRNTQISYQQNQNNPSIGVPSPEEYFNEQLRLLNMDQARAIKVWRQVLLFRRYFQDAGHSALVDTLAYQVLIIIRMKVSRLIYIVFLLL
;
A
#
# COMPACT_ATOMS: atom_id res chain seq x y z
N MET A 1 -36.29 9.06 -39.76
CA MET A 1 -34.94 8.80 -39.20
C MET A 1 -34.17 7.73 -39.98
N LEU A 2 -34.75 6.55 -40.28
CA LEU A 2 -34.07 5.49 -41.03
C LEU A 2 -33.70 5.87 -42.49
N ASP A 3 -34.53 6.65 -43.19
CA ASP A 3 -34.22 7.09 -44.57
C ASP A 3 -33.06 8.08 -44.66
N PHE A 4 -32.83 8.88 -43.61
CA PHE A 4 -31.67 9.79 -43.54
C PHE A 4 -30.37 8.98 -43.41
N PHE A 5 -30.34 7.98 -42.52
CA PHE A 5 -29.21 7.06 -42.39
C PHE A 5 -28.95 6.28 -43.68
N ARG A 6 -30.01 5.89 -44.40
CA ARG A 6 -29.88 5.14 -45.66
C ARG A 6 -29.36 5.99 -46.81
N ARG A 7 -29.78 7.27 -46.90
CA ARG A 7 -29.33 8.22 -47.94
C ARG A 7 -27.85 8.61 -47.78
N TYR A 8 -27.36 8.71 -46.54
CA TYR A 8 -25.96 9.09 -46.25
C TYR A 8 -25.06 7.93 -45.80
N GLN A 9 -25.52 6.69 -45.93
CA GLN A 9 -24.84 5.49 -45.44
C GLN A 9 -23.37 5.42 -45.89
N ARG A 10 -23.08 5.70 -47.17
CA ARG A 10 -21.69 5.70 -47.70
C ARG A 10 -20.80 6.76 -47.05
N TYR A 11 -21.37 7.92 -46.71
CA TYR A 11 -20.63 9.01 -46.08
C TYR A 11 -20.29 8.67 -44.62
N PHE A 12 -21.25 8.08 -43.89
CA PHE A 12 -21.01 7.60 -42.52
C PHE A 12 -19.96 6.49 -42.49
N PHE A 13 -20.02 5.50 -43.39
CA PHE A 13 -18.99 4.46 -43.45
C PHE A 13 -17.60 5.02 -43.73
N PHE A 14 -17.48 5.99 -44.62
CA PHE A 14 -16.21 6.64 -44.91
C PHE A 14 -15.67 7.39 -43.68
N VAL A 15 -16.50 8.20 -43.01
CA VAL A 15 -16.10 8.94 -41.81
C VAL A 15 -15.72 7.99 -40.68
N ILE A 16 -16.51 6.95 -40.40
CA ILE A 16 -16.21 5.96 -39.36
C ILE A 16 -14.90 5.23 -39.68
N THR A 17 -14.67 4.85 -40.94
CA THR A 17 -13.43 4.18 -41.35
C THR A 17 -12.22 5.08 -41.16
N VAL A 18 -12.32 6.36 -41.54
CA VAL A 18 -11.25 7.35 -41.31
C VAL A 18 -11.00 7.56 -39.81
N VAL A 19 -12.05 7.66 -38.99
CA VAL A 19 -11.93 7.78 -37.53
C VAL A 19 -11.29 6.53 -36.91
N ILE A 20 -11.63 5.33 -37.38
CA ILE A 20 -11.02 4.08 -36.94
C ILE A 20 -9.55 4.04 -37.34
N ILE A 21 -9.21 4.36 -38.59
CA ILE A 21 -7.82 4.37 -39.09
C ILE A 21 -7.00 5.40 -38.33
N ILE A 22 -7.50 6.62 -38.13
CA ILE A 22 -6.83 7.65 -37.31
C ILE A 22 -6.70 7.17 -35.87
N SER A 23 -7.74 6.54 -35.30
CA SER A 23 -7.68 6.03 -33.92
C SER A 23 -6.62 4.94 -33.76
N PHE A 24 -6.54 3.98 -34.68
CA PHE A 24 -5.49 2.95 -34.66
C PHE A 24 -4.10 3.52 -34.99
N SER A 25 -4.02 4.51 -35.88
CA SER A 25 -2.75 5.10 -36.33
C SER A 25 -2.19 6.20 -35.43
N PHE A 26 -3.01 6.77 -34.53
CA PHE A 26 -2.58 7.77 -33.55
C PHE A 26 -2.64 7.27 -32.11
N PHE A 27 -3.60 6.43 -31.72
CA PHE A 27 -3.65 5.87 -30.35
C PHE A 27 -2.96 4.49 -30.24
N GLY A 28 -3.04 3.65 -31.28
CA GLY A 28 -2.41 2.32 -31.27
C GLY A 28 -0.89 2.35 -31.36
N THR A 29 -0.34 3.23 -32.21
CA THR A 29 1.10 3.32 -32.50
C THR A 29 1.88 4.28 -31.60
N TYR A 30 1.27 5.35 -31.06
CA TYR A 30 1.96 6.22 -30.09
C TYR A 30 2.25 5.50 -28.76
N SER A 31 1.42 4.54 -28.34
CA SER A 31 1.73 3.72 -27.16
C SER A 31 2.85 2.71 -27.41
N ALA A 32 3.05 2.30 -28.66
CA ALA A 32 4.09 1.35 -29.06
C ALA A 32 5.44 2.04 -29.40
N LEU A 33 5.42 3.33 -29.74
CA LEU A 33 6.62 4.13 -30.10
C LEU A 33 7.05 5.11 -29.00
N GLY A 34 6.30 5.20 -27.89
CA GLY A 34 6.80 5.82 -26.67
C GLY A 34 7.89 4.94 -26.08
N THR A 35 9.15 5.30 -26.31
CA THR A 35 10.30 4.71 -25.63
C THR A 35 10.01 4.65 -24.13
N ASN A 36 10.39 3.53 -23.48
CA ASN A 36 10.31 3.25 -22.03
C ASN A 36 11.04 4.26 -21.12
N SER A 37 11.30 5.49 -21.61
CA SER A 37 12.04 6.57 -20.95
C SER A 37 11.61 6.84 -19.52
N TRP A 38 10.32 6.76 -19.20
CA TRP A 38 9.83 6.99 -17.84
C TRP A 38 10.25 5.89 -16.85
N ARG A 39 10.30 4.63 -17.30
CA ARG A 39 10.73 3.50 -16.46
C ARG A 39 12.23 3.54 -16.18
N GLU A 40 13.01 4.01 -17.15
CA GLU A 40 14.46 4.13 -17.08
C GLU A 40 14.94 5.40 -16.36
N GLN A 41 14.02 6.30 -15.97
CA GLN A 41 14.37 7.47 -15.16
C GLN A 41 15.00 7.03 -13.83
N VAL A 42 16.13 7.66 -13.50
CA VAL A 42 16.79 7.47 -12.19
C VAL A 42 15.88 8.04 -11.10
N ALA A 43 15.49 7.18 -10.16
CA ALA A 43 14.73 7.57 -8.97
C ALA A 43 15.66 8.18 -7.91
N PHE A 44 16.78 7.53 -7.64
CA PHE A 44 17.81 8.02 -6.71
C PHE A 44 19.17 7.35 -6.97
N LYS A 45 20.23 7.92 -6.38
CA LYS A 45 21.55 7.27 -6.29
C LYS A 45 21.68 6.59 -4.94
N ALA A 46 21.90 5.29 -4.96
CA ALA A 46 22.03 4.47 -3.76
C ALA A 46 23.34 4.73 -3.03
N VAL A 47 23.48 4.11 -1.85
CA VAL A 47 24.64 4.29 -0.95
C VAL A 47 25.98 3.87 -1.56
N ASP A 48 25.93 2.96 -2.53
CA ASP A 48 27.06 2.46 -3.31
C ASP A 48 27.33 3.31 -4.57
N GLY A 49 26.56 4.38 -4.79
CA GLY A 49 26.61 5.24 -5.97
C GLY A 49 25.82 4.70 -7.17
N LYS A 50 25.19 3.52 -7.07
CA LYS A 50 24.40 2.93 -8.14
C LYS A 50 23.14 3.74 -8.40
N GLU A 51 22.84 3.95 -9.67
CA GLU A 51 21.58 4.58 -10.08
C GLU A 51 20.46 3.54 -10.00
N ILE A 52 19.46 3.83 -9.17
CA ILE A 52 18.26 3.00 -9.04
C ILE A 52 17.17 3.62 -9.88
N THR A 53 16.58 2.80 -10.75
CA THR A 53 15.53 3.25 -11.67
C THR A 53 14.19 3.37 -10.98
N ARG A 54 13.30 4.19 -11.53
CA ARG A 54 11.91 4.30 -11.08
C ARG A 54 11.17 2.97 -11.21
N ALA A 55 11.44 2.20 -12.25
CA ALA A 55 10.86 0.88 -12.43
C ALA A 55 11.20 -0.06 -11.25
N GLU A 56 12.44 -0.04 -10.74
CA GLU A 56 12.83 -0.88 -9.60
C GLU A 56 12.11 -0.48 -8.30
N VAL A 57 11.92 0.82 -8.07
CA VAL A 57 11.17 1.31 -6.91
C VAL A 57 9.69 0.95 -7.03
N ASP A 58 9.09 1.16 -8.20
CA ASP A 58 7.67 0.85 -8.42
C ASP A 58 7.41 -0.67 -8.38
N GLU A 59 8.33 -1.52 -8.83
CA GLU A 59 8.21 -2.99 -8.69
C GLU A 59 8.18 -3.44 -7.22
N MET A 60 9.09 -2.90 -6.40
CA MET A 60 9.08 -3.14 -4.95
C MET A 60 7.78 -2.60 -4.34
N ALA A 61 7.38 -1.37 -4.66
CA ALA A 61 6.18 -0.75 -4.10
C ALA A 61 4.91 -1.56 -4.41
N ILE A 62 4.74 -2.03 -5.64
CA ILE A 62 3.62 -2.89 -6.05
C ILE A 62 3.63 -4.20 -5.26
N PHE A 63 4.81 -4.82 -5.09
CA PHE A 63 4.91 -6.05 -4.31
C PHE A 63 4.55 -5.83 -2.84
N LEU A 64 4.92 -4.69 -2.26
CA LEU A 64 4.72 -4.40 -0.84
C LEU A 64 3.34 -3.79 -0.49
N ALA A 65 2.59 -3.32 -1.47
CA ALA A 65 1.38 -2.51 -1.27
C ALA A 65 0.25 -3.21 -0.50
N THR A 66 0.16 -4.54 -0.61
CA THR A 66 -0.82 -5.37 0.11
C THR A 66 -0.15 -6.61 0.69
N ASP A 67 -0.77 -7.21 1.71
CA ASP A 67 -0.31 -8.41 2.39
C ASP A 67 -1.46 -9.40 2.68
N ASN A 68 -1.12 -10.59 3.17
CA ASN A 68 -2.11 -11.63 3.46
C ASN A 68 -3.20 -11.23 4.50
N GLU A 69 -2.97 -10.25 5.38
CA GLU A 69 -4.02 -9.78 6.31
C GLU A 69 -5.07 -8.90 5.61
N ASP A 70 -4.78 -8.35 4.43
CA ASP A 70 -5.75 -7.56 3.67
C ASP A 70 -6.93 -8.39 3.16
N LYS A 71 -6.84 -9.74 3.17
CA LYS A 71 -7.95 -10.62 2.76
C LYS A 71 -9.27 -10.32 3.46
N ARG A 72 -9.22 -9.85 4.71
CA ARG A 72 -10.40 -9.50 5.49
C ARG A 72 -11.10 -8.25 4.96
N LEU A 73 -10.35 -7.33 4.34
CA LEU A 73 -10.88 -6.15 3.66
C LEU A 73 -11.50 -6.51 2.31
N TYR A 74 -10.92 -7.50 1.61
CA TYR A 74 -11.40 -7.97 0.30
C TYR A 74 -12.49 -9.06 0.37
N ASN A 75 -13.06 -9.33 1.55
CA ASN A 75 -14.05 -10.41 1.76
C ASN A 75 -13.58 -11.77 1.22
N GLY A 76 -12.27 -12.04 1.25
CA GLY A 76 -11.69 -13.29 0.75
C GLY A 76 -11.58 -13.41 -0.77
N VAL A 77 -11.88 -12.38 -1.56
CA VAL A 77 -11.65 -12.42 -3.02
C VAL A 77 -10.16 -12.22 -3.33
N TRP A 78 -9.73 -12.66 -4.52
CA TRP A 78 -8.44 -12.27 -5.10
C TRP A 78 -8.24 -10.74 -5.05
N GLY A 79 -7.07 -10.30 -4.58
CA GLY A 79 -6.76 -8.88 -4.44
C GLY A 79 -5.45 -8.64 -3.69
N PRO A 80 -5.30 -9.16 -2.47
CA PRO A 80 -4.05 -9.04 -1.72
C PRO A 80 -2.88 -9.81 -2.35
N ASN A 81 -1.66 -9.30 -2.15
CA ASN A 81 -0.43 -10.05 -2.39
C ASN A 81 -0.17 -11.02 -1.24
N PHE A 82 -0.49 -12.28 -1.49
CA PHE A 82 -0.31 -13.38 -0.56
C PHE A 82 1.14 -13.88 -0.46
N LEU A 83 2.03 -13.41 -1.35
CA LEU A 83 3.46 -13.68 -1.28
C LEU A 83 4.18 -12.76 -0.28
N ASN A 84 3.61 -11.57 -0.04
CA ASN A 84 4.08 -10.62 0.95
C ASN A 84 3.56 -11.02 2.34
N ASP A 85 4.48 -11.35 3.24
CA ASP A 85 4.16 -11.74 4.61
C ASP A 85 3.88 -10.55 5.55
N GLY A 86 3.75 -9.34 4.98
CA GLY A 86 3.40 -8.11 5.68
C GLY A 86 4.60 -7.23 5.99
N VAL A 87 5.56 -7.09 5.08
CA VAL A 87 6.79 -6.30 5.28
C VAL A 87 6.49 -4.90 5.83
N ILE A 88 5.63 -4.10 5.19
CA ILE A 88 5.33 -2.75 5.67
C ILE A 88 4.63 -2.81 7.04
N ARG A 89 3.67 -3.72 7.20
CA ARG A 89 2.92 -3.84 8.45
C ARG A 89 3.82 -4.25 9.62
N LYS A 90 4.57 -5.33 9.49
CA LYS A 90 5.39 -5.92 10.54
C LYS A 90 6.68 -5.14 10.75
N ASP A 91 7.42 -4.86 9.67
CA ASP A 91 8.78 -4.36 9.77
C ASP A 91 8.84 -2.83 9.89
N PHE A 92 7.78 -2.11 9.47
CA PHE A 92 7.71 -0.65 9.54
C PHE A 92 6.67 -0.12 10.53
N LEU A 93 5.42 -0.57 10.41
CA LEU A 93 4.31 -0.01 11.20
C LEU A 93 4.30 -0.55 12.64
N GLU A 94 4.50 -1.85 12.84
CA GLU A 94 4.48 -2.48 14.17
C GLU A 94 5.76 -2.18 14.98
N THR A 95 6.91 -1.98 14.32
CA THR A 95 8.21 -1.68 14.97
C THR A 95 8.41 -0.20 15.28
N GLY A 96 7.67 0.70 14.64
CA GLY A 96 7.87 2.14 14.72
C GLY A 96 8.85 2.70 13.68
N LEU A 97 9.49 1.87 12.85
CA LEU A 97 10.40 2.35 11.79
C LEU A 97 9.70 3.27 10.77
N ALA A 98 8.39 3.12 10.57
CA ALA A 98 7.60 4.05 9.76
C ALA A 98 7.63 5.49 10.32
N GLN A 99 7.59 5.65 11.65
CA GLN A 99 7.64 6.95 12.31
C GLN A 99 8.99 7.62 12.03
N GLU A 100 10.09 6.90 12.26
CA GLU A 100 11.44 7.36 11.96
C GLU A 100 11.59 7.76 10.49
N LEU A 101 11.01 6.98 9.58
CA LEU A 101 11.06 7.29 8.15
C LEU A 101 10.27 8.57 7.81
N VAL A 102 9.07 8.74 8.38
CA VAL A 102 8.29 9.97 8.13
C VAL A 102 8.92 11.19 8.78
N GLU A 103 9.58 11.04 9.93
CA GLU A 103 10.35 12.11 10.58
C GLU A 103 11.52 12.59 9.72
N ALA A 104 12.26 11.66 9.11
CA ALA A 104 13.36 11.99 8.21
C ALA A 104 12.91 12.73 6.94
N TYR A 105 11.67 12.49 6.49
CA TYR A 105 11.10 13.02 5.24
C TYR A 105 9.86 13.89 5.47
N GLN A 106 9.82 14.60 6.61
CA GLN A 106 8.65 15.40 7.00
C GLN A 106 8.27 16.43 5.94
N ASN A 107 9.26 17.08 5.31
CA ASN A 107 9.01 18.11 4.31
C ASN A 107 8.26 17.56 3.10
N GLU A 108 8.63 16.36 2.64
CA GLU A 108 7.99 15.69 1.51
C GLU A 108 6.66 15.02 1.89
N MET A 109 6.52 14.56 3.13
CA MET A 109 5.33 13.86 3.63
C MET A 109 4.20 14.81 4.08
N LYS A 110 4.51 16.06 4.43
CA LYS A 110 3.58 17.02 5.03
C LYS A 110 2.39 17.32 4.12
N ASP A 111 2.61 17.74 2.89
CA ASP A 111 1.52 18.12 1.98
C ASP A 111 0.63 16.94 1.60
N PRO A 112 1.16 15.75 1.22
CA PRO A 112 0.33 14.57 0.93
C PRO A 112 -0.54 14.12 2.10
N LEU A 113 -0.05 14.19 3.34
CA LEU A 113 -0.81 13.82 4.54
C LEU A 113 -1.77 14.92 4.99
N ASN A 114 -1.43 16.20 4.82
CA ASN A 114 -2.34 17.29 5.15
C ASN A 114 -3.57 17.33 4.23
N LYS A 115 -3.44 16.92 2.96
CA LYS A 115 -4.60 16.75 2.06
C LYS A 115 -5.61 15.73 2.59
N ARG A 116 -5.18 14.74 3.37
CA ARG A 116 -6.03 13.74 4.00
C ARG A 116 -6.66 14.24 5.30
N LEU A 117 -5.96 15.10 6.03
CA LEU A 117 -6.42 15.70 7.28
C LEU A 117 -7.80 16.33 7.17
N GLU A 118 -8.04 17.07 6.10
CA GLU A 118 -9.33 17.74 5.88
C GLU A 118 -10.51 16.76 5.78
N LYS A 119 -10.27 15.59 5.17
CA LYS A 119 -11.26 14.51 5.10
C LYS A 119 -11.45 13.87 6.47
N GLU A 120 -10.34 13.59 7.16
CA GLU A 120 -10.31 12.91 8.45
C GLU A 120 -11.04 13.72 9.55
N LYS A 121 -10.80 15.03 9.60
CA LYS A 121 -11.46 15.95 10.53
C LYS A 121 -12.98 15.99 10.39
N LYS A 122 -13.47 15.89 9.14
CA LYS A 122 -14.89 15.98 8.81
C LYS A 122 -15.57 14.61 8.81
N PHE A 123 -14.80 13.53 8.97
CA PHE A 123 -15.33 12.18 8.94
C PHE A 123 -16.23 11.93 10.14
N THR A 124 -17.41 11.39 9.88
CA THR A 124 -18.40 11.06 10.90
C THR A 124 -18.57 9.57 10.97
N LEU A 125 -18.47 9.02 12.17
CA LEU A 125 -18.70 7.61 12.43
C LEU A 125 -20.18 7.28 12.31
N TYR A 126 -20.48 6.09 11.78
CA TYR A 126 -21.86 5.62 11.67
C TYR A 126 -22.52 5.55 13.06
N THR A 127 -23.76 6.03 13.12
CA THR A 127 -24.64 6.02 14.29
C THR A 127 -26.04 5.69 13.82
N HIS A 128 -26.70 4.72 14.45
CA HIS A 128 -28.02 4.30 14.05
C HIS A 128 -29.05 5.43 14.24
N PRO A 129 -29.89 5.76 13.22
CA PRO A 129 -30.77 6.94 13.26
C PRO A 129 -31.78 6.97 14.40
N GLN A 130 -32.31 5.80 14.79
CA GLN A 130 -33.33 5.67 15.85
C GLN A 130 -32.74 5.27 17.21
N ALA A 131 -31.46 4.89 17.26
CA ALA A 131 -30.84 4.33 18.46
C ALA A 131 -29.37 4.74 18.53
N PRO A 132 -29.06 5.98 18.96
CA PRO A 132 -27.69 6.51 18.90
C PRO A 132 -26.64 5.71 19.69
N PHE A 133 -27.08 4.87 20.62
CA PHE A 133 -26.19 3.95 21.35
C PHE A 133 -25.70 2.77 20.47
N LEU A 134 -26.35 2.50 19.33
CA LEU A 134 -25.84 1.61 18.29
C LEU A 134 -24.98 2.42 17.33
N SER A 135 -23.72 2.59 17.68
CA SER A 135 -22.76 3.41 16.94
C SER A 135 -21.41 2.72 16.85
N VAL A 136 -20.60 3.16 15.89
CA VAL A 136 -19.23 2.67 15.74
C VAL A 136 -18.38 3.02 16.97
N GLU A 137 -18.54 4.22 17.55
CA GLU A 137 -17.81 4.62 18.77
C GLU A 137 -18.09 3.66 19.93
N ASN A 138 -19.36 3.25 20.10
CA ASN A 138 -19.71 2.29 21.13
C ASN A 138 -19.21 0.88 20.82
N ALA A 139 -19.30 0.43 19.56
CA ALA A 139 -18.73 -0.87 19.16
C ALA A 139 -17.22 -0.91 19.43
N TRP A 140 -16.47 0.14 19.05
CA TRP A 140 -15.06 0.27 19.36
C TRP A 140 -14.80 0.25 20.88
N GLY A 141 -15.64 0.92 21.67
CA GLY A 141 -15.52 0.91 23.14
C GLY A 141 -15.48 -0.48 23.78
N TYR A 142 -16.08 -1.50 23.15
CA TYR A 142 -16.04 -2.89 23.64
C TYR A 142 -14.96 -3.74 22.98
N PHE A 143 -14.70 -3.54 21.68
CA PHE A 143 -13.87 -4.46 20.89
C PHE A 143 -12.48 -3.93 20.53
N SER A 144 -12.27 -2.61 20.52
CA SER A 144 -10.99 -1.95 20.25
C SER A 144 -10.99 -0.52 20.83
N PRO A 145 -10.94 -0.36 22.16
CA PRO A 145 -11.10 0.92 22.83
C PRO A 145 -10.09 1.99 22.36
N GLU A 146 -8.88 1.56 21.99
CA GLU A 146 -7.81 2.39 21.47
C GLU A 146 -8.20 3.15 20.19
N MET A 147 -9.13 2.61 19.37
CA MET A 147 -9.58 3.30 18.16
C MET A 147 -10.27 4.63 18.49
N ASN A 148 -11.06 4.69 19.56
CA ASN A 148 -11.74 5.92 19.97
C ASN A 148 -10.75 7.03 20.34
N GLU A 149 -9.67 6.67 21.04
CA GLU A 149 -8.63 7.61 21.45
C GLU A 149 -7.89 8.16 20.23
N HIS A 150 -7.34 7.28 19.40
CA HIS A 150 -6.54 7.69 18.24
C HIS A 150 -7.36 8.41 17.18
N PHE A 151 -8.65 8.07 17.03
CA PHE A 151 -9.57 8.79 16.17
C PHE A 151 -9.75 10.24 16.62
N LYS A 152 -9.96 10.48 17.93
CA LYS A 152 -10.06 11.83 18.50
C LYS A 152 -8.76 12.62 18.36
N ILE A 153 -7.61 11.96 18.48
CA ILE A 153 -6.30 12.60 18.24
C ILE A 153 -6.19 13.07 16.79
N LEU A 154 -6.53 12.23 15.80
CA LEU A 154 -6.48 12.62 14.38
C LEU A 154 -7.49 13.71 14.03
N GLN A 155 -8.69 13.70 14.63
CA GLN A 155 -9.67 14.77 14.37
C GLN A 155 -9.24 16.12 14.95
N SER A 156 -8.46 16.13 16.04
CA SER A 156 -8.05 17.35 16.73
C SER A 156 -6.67 17.88 16.29
N THR A 157 -5.85 17.08 15.61
CA THR A 157 -4.52 17.52 15.19
C THR A 157 -4.56 18.61 14.12
N HIS A 158 -3.61 19.53 14.15
CA HIS A 158 -3.36 20.50 13.07
C HIS A 158 -2.15 20.13 12.21
N ASP A 159 -1.40 19.12 12.62
CA ASP A 159 -0.19 18.66 11.95
C ASP A 159 -0.17 17.14 11.84
N ASN A 160 -0.36 16.64 10.62
CA ASN A 160 -0.47 15.21 10.33
C ASN A 160 0.90 14.50 10.22
N VAL A 161 2.01 15.24 10.22
CA VAL A 161 3.37 14.67 10.32
C VAL A 161 3.93 14.73 11.72
N SER A 162 3.21 15.34 12.68
CA SER A 162 3.62 15.29 14.08
C SER A 162 3.69 13.85 14.57
N PRO A 163 4.65 13.48 15.45
CA PRO A 163 4.81 12.10 15.87
C PRO A 163 3.56 11.47 16.46
N LYS A 164 2.82 12.25 17.26
CA LYS A 164 1.55 11.81 17.84
C LYS A 164 0.46 11.56 16.79
N ALA A 165 0.37 12.39 15.76
CA ALA A 165 -0.65 12.22 14.71
C ALA A 165 -0.32 11.04 13.81
N PHE A 166 0.94 10.90 13.40
CA PHE A 166 1.35 9.78 12.56
C PHE A 166 1.24 8.45 13.31
N ASP A 167 1.71 8.36 14.56
CA ASP A 167 1.50 7.16 15.39
C ASP A 167 0.01 6.82 15.53
N SER A 168 -0.86 7.81 15.82
CA SER A 168 -2.30 7.57 15.91
C SER A 168 -2.91 7.02 14.61
N ARG A 169 -2.44 7.49 13.45
CA ARG A 169 -2.81 6.94 12.14
C ARG A 169 -2.35 5.49 11.99
N VAL A 170 -1.12 5.17 12.38
CA VAL A 170 -0.60 3.80 12.39
C VAL A 170 -1.44 2.90 13.28
N LYS A 171 -1.76 3.33 14.51
CA LYS A 171 -2.58 2.56 15.45
C LYS A 171 -3.97 2.31 14.91
N LEU A 172 -4.62 3.30 14.28
CA LEU A 172 -5.93 3.13 13.66
C LEU A 172 -5.89 2.13 12.50
N PHE A 173 -4.90 2.23 11.61
CA PHE A 173 -4.72 1.29 10.50
C PHE A 173 -4.55 -0.15 11.00
N LEU A 174 -3.66 -0.35 11.99
CA LEU A 174 -3.41 -1.67 12.56
C LEU A 174 -4.63 -2.22 13.33
N ALA A 175 -5.38 -1.35 14.01
CA ALA A 175 -6.60 -1.72 14.72
C ALA A 175 -7.73 -2.13 13.75
N GLU A 176 -7.91 -1.41 12.64
CA GLU A 176 -8.91 -1.77 11.61
C GLU A 176 -8.57 -3.12 10.94
N LYS A 177 -7.29 -3.48 10.79
CA LYS A 177 -6.92 -4.83 10.34
C LYS A 177 -7.37 -5.93 11.32
N LYS A 178 -7.38 -5.65 12.62
CA LYS A 178 -7.83 -6.59 13.66
C LYS A 178 -9.35 -6.64 13.77
N PHE A 179 -10.00 -5.48 13.78
CA PHE A 179 -11.45 -5.31 13.87
C PHE A 179 -11.98 -4.65 12.60
N SER A 180 -12.20 -5.48 11.57
CA SER A 180 -12.48 -5.01 10.21
C SER A 180 -13.87 -4.38 10.06
N PRO A 181 -14.10 -3.57 9.01
CA PRO A 181 -15.42 -3.02 8.70
C PRO A 181 -16.52 -4.07 8.55
N ALA A 182 -16.17 -5.28 8.06
CA ALA A 182 -17.08 -6.40 7.96
C ALA A 182 -17.49 -6.93 9.35
N MET A 183 -16.53 -7.07 10.27
CA MET A 183 -16.81 -7.46 11.66
C MET A 183 -17.64 -6.40 12.38
N LEU A 184 -17.29 -5.12 12.21
CA LEU A 184 -18.05 -3.99 12.75
C LEU A 184 -19.51 -4.01 12.26
N ARG A 185 -19.74 -4.25 10.96
CA ARG A 185 -21.11 -4.42 10.43
C ARG A 185 -21.85 -5.55 11.12
N GLN A 186 -21.20 -6.71 11.30
CA GLN A 186 -21.80 -7.86 11.96
C GLN A 186 -22.16 -7.55 13.42
N VAL A 187 -21.28 -6.85 14.15
CA VAL A 187 -21.55 -6.40 15.53
C VAL A 187 -22.76 -5.48 15.57
N LEU A 188 -22.80 -4.45 14.72
CA LEU A 188 -23.92 -3.51 14.67
C LEU A 188 -25.25 -4.20 14.34
N ARG A 189 -25.24 -5.10 13.35
CA ARG A 189 -26.40 -5.93 12.98
C ARG A 189 -26.84 -6.86 14.10
N TYR A 190 -25.88 -7.46 14.81
CA TYR A 190 -26.19 -8.34 15.93
C TYR A 190 -26.85 -7.57 17.07
N GLN A 191 -26.32 -6.38 17.40
CA GLN A 191 -26.86 -5.51 18.43
C GLN A 191 -28.24 -4.97 18.06
N GLU A 192 -28.44 -4.52 16.82
CA GLU A 192 -29.73 -4.07 16.29
C GLU A 192 -30.83 -5.14 16.48
N LYS A 193 -30.51 -6.40 16.16
CA LYS A 193 -31.42 -7.55 16.33
C LYS A 193 -31.81 -7.86 17.76
N GLN A 194 -31.10 -7.34 18.77
CA GLN A 194 -31.46 -7.55 20.18
C GLN A 194 -32.66 -6.69 20.62
N TYR A 195 -33.04 -5.67 19.83
CA TYR A 195 -34.07 -4.71 20.20
C TYR A 195 -35.31 -4.83 19.31
N ASN A 196 -36.34 -5.50 19.82
CA ASN A 196 -37.59 -5.74 19.07
C ASN A 196 -38.34 -4.48 18.65
N TRP A 197 -38.09 -3.35 19.31
CA TRP A 197 -38.71 -2.05 19.00
C TRP A 197 -37.98 -1.29 17.88
N LEU A 198 -36.78 -1.72 17.50
CA LEU A 198 -35.94 -1.04 16.54
C LEU A 198 -36.23 -1.56 15.13
N THR A 199 -36.47 -0.64 14.18
CA THR A 199 -36.56 -1.02 12.78
C THR A 199 -35.15 -1.18 12.21
N PRO A 200 -34.83 -2.28 11.50
CA PRO A 200 -33.51 -2.45 10.91
C PRO A 200 -33.17 -1.32 9.94
N ASP A 201 -32.00 -0.71 10.12
CA ASP A 201 -31.47 0.30 9.22
C ASP A 201 -31.00 -0.37 7.92
N GLN A 202 -31.76 -0.16 6.84
CA GLN A 202 -31.43 -0.75 5.53
C GLN A 202 -30.13 -0.18 4.95
N GLU A 203 -29.71 1.01 5.35
CA GLU A 203 -28.50 1.65 4.82
C GLU A 203 -27.22 1.07 5.43
N LEU A 204 -27.28 0.43 6.60
CA LEU A 204 -26.10 -0.17 7.24
C LEU A 204 -25.40 -1.24 6.36
N ASP A 205 -26.11 -1.90 5.45
CA ASP A 205 -25.50 -2.83 4.49
C ASP A 205 -24.83 -2.13 3.30
N ARG A 206 -25.24 -0.89 3.00
CA ARG A 206 -24.77 -0.09 1.87
C ARG A 206 -23.64 0.87 2.26
N ILE A 207 -23.65 1.35 3.50
CA ILE A 207 -22.67 2.30 4.00
C ILE A 207 -21.29 1.64 4.07
N ASN A 208 -20.29 2.39 3.62
CA ASN A 208 -18.89 2.05 3.82
C ASN A 208 -18.49 2.34 5.27
N LEU A 209 -18.26 1.28 6.05
CA LEU A 209 -17.83 1.37 7.44
C LEU A 209 -16.30 1.45 7.58
N SER A 210 -15.55 1.47 6.48
CA SER A 210 -14.09 1.61 6.53
C SER A 210 -13.74 3.00 7.05
N LEU A 211 -12.77 3.07 7.94
CA LEU A 211 -12.41 4.31 8.60
C LEU A 211 -11.88 5.30 7.55
N PHE A 212 -12.46 6.51 7.55
CA PHE A 212 -12.23 7.54 6.53
C PHE A 212 -12.59 7.11 5.09
N GLY A 213 -13.24 5.97 4.89
CA GLY A 213 -13.43 5.34 3.59
C GLY A 213 -12.11 4.93 2.92
N TYR A 214 -11.10 4.58 3.72
CA TYR A 214 -9.81 4.08 3.26
C TYR A 214 -9.81 2.56 3.14
N HIS A 215 -9.17 2.04 2.10
CA HIS A 215 -9.18 0.60 1.80
C HIS A 215 -7.79 0.02 1.58
N THR A 216 -6.83 0.87 1.23
CA THR A 216 -5.46 0.48 0.88
C THR A 216 -4.44 1.16 1.78
N LEU A 217 -3.25 0.57 1.89
CA LEU A 217 -2.12 1.22 2.57
C LEU A 217 -1.88 2.65 2.05
N GLU A 218 -2.05 2.87 0.75
CA GLU A 218 -1.85 4.18 0.13
C GLU A 218 -2.95 5.19 0.43
N ASP A 219 -4.17 4.74 0.71
CA ASP A 219 -5.22 5.62 1.22
C ASP A 219 -4.82 6.18 2.59
N TRP A 220 -4.24 5.33 3.44
CA TRP A 220 -3.79 5.67 4.79
C TRP A 220 -2.54 6.54 4.79
N PHE A 221 -1.49 6.13 4.07
CA PHE A 221 -0.13 6.69 4.20
C PHE A 221 0.39 7.37 2.93
N THR A 222 -0.40 7.40 1.86
CA THR A 222 -0.05 7.91 0.52
C THR A 222 0.82 6.96 -0.31
N PRO A 223 0.72 6.99 -1.66
CA PRO A 223 1.63 6.23 -2.52
C PRO A 223 3.10 6.62 -2.36
N TYR A 224 3.37 7.86 -1.94
CA TYR A 224 4.74 8.32 -1.71
C TYR A 224 5.40 7.59 -0.54
N PHE A 225 4.64 7.25 0.51
CA PHE A 225 5.15 6.46 1.64
C PHE A 225 5.57 5.05 1.20
N THR A 226 4.75 4.36 0.41
CA THR A 226 5.10 3.02 -0.10
C THR A 226 6.39 3.04 -0.93
N ARG A 227 6.57 4.08 -1.76
CA ARG A 227 7.83 4.29 -2.49
C ARG A 227 8.99 4.59 -1.56
N LEU A 228 8.79 5.41 -0.54
CA LEU A 228 9.82 5.75 0.43
C LEU A 228 10.33 4.51 1.18
N VAL A 229 9.40 3.64 1.61
CA VAL A 229 9.73 2.34 2.20
C VAL A 229 10.49 1.46 1.20
N SER A 230 10.08 1.46 -0.07
CA SER A 230 10.75 0.70 -1.13
C SER A 230 12.19 1.19 -1.37
N GLU A 231 12.41 2.50 -1.46
CA GLU A 231 13.74 3.11 -1.56
C GLU A 231 14.61 2.75 -0.35
N PHE A 232 14.03 2.75 0.86
CA PHE A 232 14.73 2.38 2.08
C PHE A 232 15.17 0.91 2.08
N ILE A 233 14.29 -0.02 1.70
CA ILE A 233 14.60 -1.45 1.59
C ILE A 233 15.69 -1.69 0.55
N ILE A 234 15.58 -1.08 -0.64
CA ILE A 234 16.57 -1.24 -1.71
C ILE A 234 17.95 -0.74 -1.25
N ASN A 235 18.01 0.44 -0.62
CA ASN A 235 19.27 0.97 -0.11
C ASN A 235 19.87 0.11 1.00
N THR A 236 19.04 -0.36 1.94
CA THR A 236 19.52 -1.21 3.02
C THR A 236 20.03 -2.54 2.47
N ALA A 237 19.36 -3.12 1.49
CA ALA A 237 19.81 -4.35 0.84
C ALA A 237 21.20 -4.19 0.21
N LEU A 238 21.45 -3.07 -0.47
CA LEU A 238 22.76 -2.75 -1.05
C LEU A 238 23.83 -2.56 0.04
N LEU A 239 23.49 -1.87 1.13
CA LEU A 239 24.39 -1.72 2.28
C LEU A 239 24.71 -3.06 2.93
N ALA A 240 23.73 -3.94 3.06
CA ALA A 240 23.90 -5.29 3.57
C ALA A 240 24.86 -6.09 2.68
N GLU A 241 24.67 -6.06 1.35
CA GLU A 241 25.60 -6.71 0.42
C GLU A 241 27.03 -6.17 0.58
N GLN A 242 27.21 -4.85 0.73
CA GLN A 242 28.54 -4.25 0.98
C GLN A 242 29.17 -4.70 2.30
N GLN A 243 28.36 -5.01 3.32
CA GLN A 243 28.82 -5.52 4.60
C GLN A 243 28.99 -7.04 4.61
N GLY A 244 28.85 -7.71 3.46
CA GLY A 244 29.07 -9.15 3.31
C GLY A 244 27.85 -10.02 3.62
N TYR A 245 26.66 -9.43 3.77
CA TYR A 245 25.43 -10.21 3.88
C TYR A 245 25.03 -10.78 2.51
N GLU A 246 24.66 -12.06 2.48
CA GLU A 246 24.29 -12.74 1.24
C GLU A 246 22.95 -13.47 1.34
N VAL A 247 22.01 -13.15 0.47
CA VAL A 247 20.79 -13.95 0.26
C VAL A 247 20.85 -14.58 -1.12
N THR A 248 20.73 -15.89 -1.20
CA THR A 248 20.76 -16.59 -2.50
C THR A 248 19.41 -16.55 -3.21
N LYS A 249 19.39 -16.76 -4.53
CA LYS A 249 18.12 -16.90 -5.28
C LYS A 249 17.29 -18.07 -4.75
N SER A 250 17.94 -19.18 -4.41
CA SER A 250 17.30 -20.38 -3.87
C SER A 250 16.65 -20.13 -2.50
N GLU A 251 17.31 -19.34 -1.66
CA GLU A 251 16.74 -18.91 -0.38
C GLU A 251 15.49 -18.04 -0.60
N ALA A 252 15.59 -17.01 -1.45
CA ALA A 252 14.47 -16.12 -1.71
C ALA A 252 13.25 -16.84 -2.30
N ILE A 253 13.43 -17.77 -3.25
CA ILE A 253 12.31 -18.55 -3.76
C ILE A 253 11.75 -19.52 -2.71
N ALA A 254 12.59 -20.17 -1.90
CA ALA A 254 12.12 -21.05 -0.83
C ALA A 254 11.25 -20.29 0.18
N ASP A 255 11.63 -19.05 0.52
CA ASP A 255 10.88 -18.18 1.41
C ASP A 255 9.53 -17.75 0.81
N LEU A 256 9.51 -17.36 -0.47
CA LEU A 256 8.28 -17.04 -1.20
C LEU A 256 7.32 -18.25 -1.29
N ILE A 257 7.85 -19.45 -1.56
CA ILE A 257 7.07 -20.69 -1.58
C ILE A 257 6.52 -21.02 -0.19
N ARG A 258 7.30 -20.80 0.88
CA ARG A 258 6.80 -20.95 2.24
C ARG A 258 5.63 -19.99 2.51
N ASN A 259 5.74 -18.72 2.13
CA ASN A 259 4.66 -17.74 2.28
C ASN A 259 3.41 -18.16 1.50
N THR A 260 3.60 -18.69 0.30
CA THR A 260 2.54 -19.24 -0.55
C THR A 260 1.83 -20.40 0.13
N GLN A 261 2.57 -21.37 0.67
CA GLN A 261 2.00 -22.52 1.36
C GLN A 261 1.19 -22.10 2.59
N ILE A 262 1.74 -21.20 3.40
CA ILE A 262 1.04 -20.66 4.58
C ILE A 262 -0.26 -19.95 4.16
N SER A 263 -0.20 -19.07 3.16
CA SER A 263 -1.38 -18.36 2.70
C SER A 263 -2.41 -19.29 2.06
N TYR A 264 -1.96 -20.24 1.23
CA TYR A 264 -2.83 -21.21 0.58
C TYR A 264 -3.59 -22.04 1.62
N GLN A 265 -2.89 -22.57 2.64
CA GLN A 265 -3.52 -23.32 3.73
C GLN A 265 -4.56 -22.49 4.50
N GLN A 266 -4.26 -21.21 4.76
CA GLN A 266 -5.18 -20.31 5.44
C GLN A 266 -6.43 -19.99 4.61
N ASN A 267 -6.36 -20.14 3.30
CA ASN A 267 -7.44 -19.78 2.39
C ASN A 267 -8.02 -20.98 1.63
N GLN A 268 -7.55 -22.22 1.85
CA GLN A 268 -7.97 -23.41 1.09
C GLN A 268 -9.49 -23.67 1.13
N ASN A 269 -10.17 -23.22 2.19
CA ASN A 269 -11.61 -23.37 2.37
C ASN A 269 -12.42 -22.25 1.70
N ASN A 270 -11.74 -21.29 1.06
CA ASN A 270 -12.37 -20.15 0.44
C ASN A 270 -12.78 -20.51 -1.01
N PRO A 271 -14.10 -20.51 -1.31
CA PRO A 271 -14.59 -20.88 -2.64
C PRO A 271 -14.11 -19.94 -3.75
N SER A 272 -13.66 -18.72 -3.41
CA SER A 272 -13.20 -17.71 -4.37
C SER A 272 -11.78 -17.91 -4.88
N ILE A 273 -10.99 -18.82 -4.30
CA ILE A 273 -9.60 -19.07 -4.73
C ILE A 273 -9.56 -19.75 -6.09
N GLY A 274 -10.35 -20.80 -6.30
CA GLY A 274 -10.46 -21.43 -7.62
C GLY A 274 -9.17 -22.02 -8.21
N VAL A 275 -8.14 -22.29 -7.38
CA VAL A 275 -6.90 -22.99 -7.79
C VAL A 275 -6.64 -24.24 -6.94
N PRO A 276 -6.22 -25.35 -7.57
CA PRO A 276 -6.14 -26.68 -6.96
C PRO A 276 -4.85 -26.96 -6.18
N SER A 277 -3.81 -26.13 -6.33
CA SER A 277 -2.52 -26.37 -5.68
C SER A 277 -1.78 -25.09 -5.27
N PRO A 278 -0.83 -25.17 -4.32
CA PRO A 278 0.03 -24.04 -3.97
C PRO A 278 0.86 -23.51 -5.16
N GLU A 279 1.28 -24.35 -6.09
CA GLU A 279 2.04 -23.92 -7.27
C GLU A 279 1.18 -23.06 -8.21
N GLU A 280 -0.06 -23.48 -8.48
CA GLU A 280 -1.00 -22.68 -9.27
C GLU A 280 -1.36 -21.38 -8.55
N TYR A 281 -1.50 -21.43 -7.22
CA TYR A 281 -1.72 -20.25 -6.38
C TYR A 281 -0.55 -19.24 -6.47
N PHE A 282 0.70 -19.73 -6.43
CA PHE A 282 1.89 -18.89 -6.61
C PHE A 282 1.90 -18.21 -7.98
N ASN A 283 1.65 -18.98 -9.06
CA ASN A 283 1.64 -18.46 -10.42
C ASN A 283 0.52 -17.43 -10.64
N GLU A 284 -0.66 -17.66 -10.05
CA GLU A 284 -1.78 -16.72 -10.14
C GLU A 284 -1.47 -15.42 -9.39
N GLN A 285 -0.79 -15.49 -8.24
CA GLN A 285 -0.33 -14.29 -7.52
C GLN A 285 0.66 -13.46 -8.35
N LEU A 286 1.64 -14.12 -8.97
CA LEU A 286 2.57 -13.46 -9.89
C LEU A 286 1.84 -12.81 -11.07
N ARG A 287 0.84 -13.48 -11.64
CA ARG A 287 0.00 -12.96 -12.72
C ARG A 287 -0.76 -11.70 -12.30
N LEU A 288 -1.37 -11.70 -11.12
CA LEU A 288 -2.11 -10.55 -10.56
C LEU A 288 -1.20 -9.35 -10.30
N LEU A 289 0.06 -9.59 -9.90
CA LEU A 289 1.08 -8.56 -9.72
C LEU A 289 1.72 -8.08 -11.03
N ASN A 290 1.38 -8.71 -12.17
CA ASN A 290 2.06 -8.51 -13.45
C ASN A 290 3.60 -8.67 -13.34
N MET A 291 4.01 -9.63 -12.51
CA MET A 291 5.40 -9.89 -12.16
C MET A 291 5.76 -11.32 -12.57
N ASP A 292 6.94 -11.51 -13.16
CA ASP A 292 7.46 -12.86 -13.35
C ASP A 292 8.21 -13.34 -12.10
N GLN A 293 8.48 -14.64 -12.04
CA GLN A 293 9.17 -15.24 -10.90
C GLN A 293 10.56 -14.63 -10.67
N ALA A 294 11.30 -14.26 -11.72
CA ALA A 294 12.63 -13.70 -11.58
C ALA A 294 12.61 -12.32 -10.91
N ARG A 295 11.64 -11.47 -11.29
CA ARG A 295 11.39 -10.17 -10.67
C ARG A 295 10.92 -10.32 -9.22
N ALA A 296 10.01 -11.25 -8.94
CA ALA A 296 9.55 -11.51 -7.57
C ALA A 296 10.71 -11.99 -6.67
N ILE A 297 11.55 -12.90 -7.15
CA ILE A 297 12.75 -13.35 -6.43
C ILE A 297 13.71 -12.18 -6.18
N LYS A 298 13.93 -11.31 -7.17
CA LYS A 298 14.81 -10.14 -7.03
C LYS A 298 14.31 -9.21 -5.91
N VAL A 299 13.02 -8.86 -5.94
CA VAL A 299 12.37 -8.02 -4.93
C VAL A 299 12.46 -8.67 -3.54
N TRP A 300 12.10 -9.94 -3.44
CA TRP A 300 12.10 -10.64 -2.15
C TRP A 300 13.49 -10.82 -1.57
N ARG A 301 14.50 -11.04 -2.42
CA ARG A 301 15.90 -11.08 -1.99
C ARG A 301 16.34 -9.77 -1.32
N GLN A 302 15.91 -8.62 -1.85
CA GLN A 302 16.19 -7.32 -1.23
C GLN A 302 15.49 -7.18 0.13
N VAL A 303 14.24 -7.64 0.25
CA VAL A 303 13.53 -7.69 1.54
C VAL A 303 14.28 -8.56 2.56
N LEU A 304 14.73 -9.75 2.17
CA LEU A 304 15.48 -10.66 3.06
C LEU A 304 16.83 -10.08 3.48
N LEU A 305 17.55 -9.42 2.57
CA LEU A 305 18.79 -8.71 2.89
C LEU A 305 18.56 -7.58 3.89
N PHE A 306 17.52 -6.76 3.66
CA PHE A 306 17.07 -5.73 4.60
C PHE A 306 16.78 -6.32 5.99
N ARG A 307 15.98 -7.39 6.06
CA ARG A 307 15.62 -8.03 7.33
C ARG A 307 16.83 -8.58 8.05
N ARG A 308 17.73 -9.27 7.34
CA ARG A 308 18.93 -9.84 7.94
C ARG A 308 19.84 -8.77 8.52
N TYR A 309 20.03 -7.68 7.77
CA TYR A 309 20.78 -6.52 8.23
C TYR A 309 20.21 -5.92 9.52
N PHE A 310 18.88 -5.70 9.56
CA PHE A 310 18.21 -5.12 10.72
C PHE A 310 18.15 -6.06 11.93
N GLN A 311 17.98 -7.37 11.69
CA GLN A 311 18.00 -8.37 12.76
C GLN A 311 19.39 -8.40 13.41
N ASP A 312 20.46 -8.45 12.64
CA ASP A 312 21.83 -8.50 13.19
C ASP A 312 22.23 -7.16 13.84
N ALA A 313 21.83 -6.03 13.26
CA ALA A 313 22.02 -4.71 13.89
C ALA A 313 21.26 -4.59 15.22
N GLY A 314 20.04 -5.13 15.31
CA GLY A 314 19.23 -5.15 16.54
C GLY A 314 19.79 -6.06 17.65
N HIS A 315 20.54 -7.11 17.30
CA HIS A 315 21.28 -7.93 18.29
C HIS A 315 22.61 -7.28 18.71
N SER A 316 23.13 -6.35 17.92
CA SER A 316 24.35 -5.59 18.17
C SER A 316 23.98 -4.18 18.66
N ALA A 317 23.33 -4.10 19.83
CA ALA A 317 22.64 -2.94 20.40
C ALA A 317 23.49 -1.67 20.72
N LEU A 318 24.56 -1.38 19.97
CA LEU A 318 25.42 -0.21 20.14
C LEU A 318 25.89 0.45 18.82
N VAL A 319 25.30 0.12 17.65
CA VAL A 319 25.63 0.78 16.36
C VAL A 319 24.37 1.40 15.74
N ASP A 320 23.49 2.00 16.55
CA ASP A 320 22.12 2.35 16.14
C ASP A 320 21.88 3.83 15.82
N THR A 321 22.92 4.54 15.37
CA THR A 321 22.75 5.89 14.79
C THR A 321 23.41 6.03 13.43
N LEU A 322 24.42 5.21 13.09
CA LEU A 322 25.20 5.39 11.87
C LEU A 322 24.48 4.86 10.62
N ALA A 323 23.82 3.70 10.66
CA ALA A 323 23.11 3.17 9.49
C ALA A 323 21.95 4.10 9.07
N TYR A 324 21.17 4.56 10.05
CA TYR A 324 20.10 5.53 9.86
C TYR A 324 20.63 6.92 9.44
N GLN A 325 21.68 7.44 10.09
CA GLN A 325 22.30 8.72 9.69
C GLN A 325 22.90 8.65 8.28
N VAL A 326 23.54 7.54 7.88
CA VAL A 326 24.11 7.39 6.53
C VAL A 326 23.00 7.44 5.47
N LEU A 327 21.86 6.76 5.69
CA LEU A 327 20.72 6.78 4.78
C LEU A 327 20.09 8.18 4.65
N ILE A 328 19.94 8.90 5.76
CA ILE A 328 19.42 10.29 5.77
C ILE A 328 20.42 11.26 5.11
N ILE A 329 21.71 11.14 5.44
CA ILE A 329 22.77 12.02 4.94
C ILE A 329 22.93 11.86 3.43
N ILE A 330 22.78 10.66 2.88
CA ILE A 330 22.95 10.41 1.44
C ILE A 330 21.86 11.10 0.62
N ARG A 331 20.59 11.12 1.06
CA ARG A 331 19.55 11.88 0.37
C ARG A 331 19.59 13.39 0.66
N MET A 332 19.97 13.80 1.88
CA MET A 332 20.19 15.22 2.21
C MET A 332 21.37 15.85 1.43
N LYS A 333 22.46 15.11 1.17
CA LYS A 333 23.58 15.60 0.35
C LYS A 333 23.18 15.78 -1.13
N VAL A 334 22.28 14.95 -1.65
CA VAL A 334 21.80 15.06 -3.04
C VAL A 334 20.84 16.24 -3.20
N SER A 335 19.95 16.52 -2.24
CA SER A 335 19.09 17.74 -2.28
C SER A 335 19.87 19.05 -2.06
N ARG A 336 20.97 19.04 -1.28
CA ARG A 336 21.81 20.23 -1.07
C ARG A 336 22.76 20.54 -2.22
N LEU A 337 23.08 19.59 -3.10
CA LEU A 337 23.90 19.88 -4.28
C LEU A 337 23.15 20.70 -5.34
N ILE A 338 21.81 20.65 -5.38
CA ILE A 338 21.02 21.46 -6.32
C ILE A 338 20.91 22.93 -5.85
N TYR A 339 20.96 23.18 -4.53
CA TYR A 339 20.92 24.55 -4.00
C TYR A 339 22.28 25.27 -4.01
N ILE A 340 23.40 24.55 -4.01
CA ILE A 340 24.74 25.17 -4.04
C ILE A 340 25.18 25.52 -5.47
N VAL A 341 24.64 24.86 -6.50
CA VAL A 341 24.92 25.21 -7.90
C VAL A 341 24.09 26.43 -8.39
N PHE A 342 22.96 26.73 -7.75
CA PHE A 342 22.14 27.91 -8.07
C PHE A 342 22.53 29.19 -7.30
N LEU A 343 23.50 29.11 -6.39
CA LEU A 343 24.05 30.24 -5.63
C LEU A 343 25.49 30.60 -6.03
N LEU A 344 26.02 29.93 -7.06
CA LEU A 344 27.34 30.16 -7.65
C LEU A 344 27.29 30.38 -9.19
N LEU A 345 26.13 30.81 -9.68
CA LEU A 345 25.91 31.51 -10.96
C LEU A 345 25.04 32.73 -10.67
#